data_AF-A0A923XA60-F1
#
_entry.id   AF-A0A923XA60-F1
#
_cell.length_a   1.000
_cell.length_b   1.000
_cell.length_c   1.000
_cell.angle_alpha   90.00
_cell.angle_beta   90.00
_cell.angle_gamma   90.00
#
_symmetry.space_group_name_H-M   'P 1'
#
loop_
_entity.id
_entity.type
_entity.pdbx_description
1 polymer ?
#
loop_
_entity_poly.entity_id
_entity_poly.type
_entity_poly.pdbx_seq_one_letter_code
_entity_poly.pdbx_strand_id
1 'polypeptide(L)'
;MSKVEVYLEPSQLNNLQNILNQSELGIHVLFDNELIHNVFKKPYDEDEFFNPENLKKVQDELIHLIQLKTLTQKQDYIQTLDEDSKHRIVRAYFYIIENNIRAQKKQSH
;
A
#
# COMPACT_ATOMS: atom_id res chain seq x y z
N MET A 1 -9.93 0.20 -21.61
CA MET A 1 -9.07 -0.27 -20.50
C MET A 1 -9.15 -1.78 -20.46
N SER A 2 -8.02 -2.48 -20.61
CA SER A 2 -8.00 -3.95 -20.54
C SER A 2 -8.27 -4.37 -19.08
N LYS A 3 -9.27 -5.22 -18.86
CA LYS A 3 -9.56 -5.80 -17.54
C LYS A 3 -8.42 -6.77 -17.22
N VAL A 4 -7.50 -6.37 -16.36
CA VAL A 4 -6.44 -7.27 -15.88
C VAL A 4 -7.08 -8.19 -14.83
N GLU A 5 -7.33 -9.44 -15.19
CA GLU A 5 -7.78 -10.46 -14.25
C GLU A 5 -6.55 -11.06 -13.57
N VAL A 6 -6.32 -10.63 -12.31
CA VAL A 6 -5.28 -11.20 -11.46
C VAL A 6 -5.91 -12.27 -10.58
N TYR A 7 -5.44 -13.50 -10.72
CA TYR A 7 -5.82 -14.58 -9.81
C TYR A 7 -4.95 -14.50 -8.55
N LEU A 8 -5.60 -14.27 -7.41
CA LEU A 8 -4.99 -14.26 -6.09
C LEU A 8 -5.56 -15.41 -5.26
N GLU A 9 -4.69 -16.14 -4.58
CA GLU A 9 -5.10 -17.17 -3.64
C GLU A 9 -5.81 -16.54 -2.43
N PRO A 10 -6.83 -17.18 -1.84
CA PRO A 10 -7.50 -16.67 -0.64
C PRO A 10 -6.53 -16.38 0.51
N SER A 11 -5.45 -17.15 0.61
CA SER A 11 -4.40 -16.96 1.63
C SER A 11 -3.61 -15.66 1.43
N GLN A 12 -3.38 -15.23 0.18
CA GLN A 12 -2.68 -13.98 -0.14
C GLN A 12 -3.53 -12.78 0.25
N LEU A 13 -4.84 -12.84 -0.05
CA LEU A 13 -5.80 -11.81 0.35
C LEU A 13 -5.92 -11.72 1.88
N ASN A 14 -6.03 -12.84 2.57
CA ASN A 14 -6.08 -12.87 4.03
C ASN A 14 -4.80 -12.30 4.67
N ASN A 15 -3.63 -12.60 4.09
CA ASN A 15 -2.36 -12.04 4.58
C ASN A 15 -2.33 -10.51 4.46
N LEU A 16 -2.74 -9.96 3.31
CA LEU A 16 -2.83 -8.51 3.13
C LEU A 16 -3.85 -7.90 4.10
N GLN A 17 -5.03 -8.50 4.25
CA GLN A 17 -6.06 -7.99 5.15
C GLN A 17 -5.57 -7.94 6.60
N ASN A 18 -4.85 -8.96 7.05
CA ASN A 18 -4.26 -8.98 8.38
C ASN A 18 -3.25 -7.84 8.58
N ILE A 19 -2.42 -7.55 7.58
CA ILE A 19 -1.51 -6.41 7.62
C ILE A 19 -2.30 -5.11 7.71
N LEU A 20 -3.31 -4.90 6.87
CA LEU A 20 -4.11 -3.68 6.87
C LEU A 20 -4.85 -3.48 8.21
N ASN A 21 -5.44 -4.53 8.78
CA ASN A 21 -6.10 -4.48 10.09
C ASN A 21 -5.14 -4.04 11.21
N GLN A 22 -3.91 -4.57 11.22
CA GLN A 22 -2.87 -4.15 12.17
C GLN A 22 -2.44 -2.69 11.95
N SER A 23 -2.44 -2.27 10.69
CA SER A 23 -2.05 -0.93 10.28
C SER A 23 -3.05 0.14 10.73
N GLU A 24 -4.34 -0.21 10.76
CA GLU A 24 -5.40 0.65 11.32
C GLU A 24 -5.22 0.88 12.83
N LEU A 25 -4.51 -0.02 13.52
CA LEU A 25 -4.10 0.12 14.93
C LEU A 25 -2.74 0.81 15.09
N GLY A 26 -2.13 1.30 14.01
CA GLY A 26 -0.83 1.98 14.01
C GLY A 26 0.39 1.06 13.92
N ILE A 27 0.21 -0.23 13.61
CA ILE A 27 1.31 -1.19 13.48
C ILE A 27 1.67 -1.34 12.00
N HIS A 28 2.74 -0.66 11.58
CA HIS A 28 3.17 -0.59 10.17
C HIS A 28 4.35 -1.53 9.86
N VAL A 29 4.09 -2.84 9.77
CA VAL A 29 5.15 -3.86 9.63
C VAL A 29 5.87 -3.89 8.27
N LEU A 30 5.30 -3.27 7.24
CA LEU A 30 5.86 -3.29 5.88
C LEU A 30 7.01 -2.31 5.68
N PHE A 31 7.05 -1.24 6.47
CA PHE A 31 7.95 -0.12 6.25
C PHE A 31 8.67 0.23 7.56
N ASP A 32 9.95 0.54 7.49
CA ASP A 32 10.65 1.11 8.64
C ASP A 32 10.26 2.59 8.85
N ASN A 33 10.52 3.09 10.06
CA ASN A 33 10.16 4.46 10.44
C ASN A 33 10.92 5.51 9.62
N GLU A 34 12.14 5.20 9.17
CA GLU A 34 12.96 6.13 8.41
C GLU A 34 12.35 6.35 7.02
N LEU A 35 11.93 5.28 6.35
CA LEU A 35 11.23 5.32 5.08
C LEU A 35 9.92 6.09 5.20
N ILE A 36 9.09 5.77 6.21
CA ILE A 36 7.82 6.48 6.43
C ILE A 36 8.10 8.00 6.62
N HIS A 37 9.06 8.34 7.48
CA HIS A 37 9.44 9.73 7.72
C HIS A 37 9.88 10.43 6.43
N ASN A 38 10.75 9.80 5.64
CA ASN A 38 11.28 10.36 4.40
C ASN A 38 10.19 10.62 3.36
N VAL A 39 9.22 9.70 3.24
CA VAL A 39 8.08 9.85 2.32
C VAL A 39 7.22 11.06 2.70
N PHE A 40 6.88 11.21 3.98
CA PHE A 40 5.97 12.27 4.44
C PHE A 40 6.64 13.61 4.75
N LYS A 41 7.97 13.67 4.75
CA LYS A 41 8.72 14.94 4.91
C LYS A 41 8.51 15.90 3.74
N LYS A 42 8.30 15.36 2.53
CA LYS A 42 8.08 16.17 1.32
C LYS A 42 6.59 16.51 1.16
N PRO A 43 6.26 17.77 0.85
CA PRO A 43 4.90 18.13 0.45
C PRO A 43 4.51 17.31 -0.77
N TYR A 44 3.22 17.06 -0.90
CA TYR A 44 2.69 16.12 -1.87
C TYR A 44 1.34 16.60 -2.37
N ASP A 45 1.16 16.47 -3.67
CA ASP A 45 -0.06 16.79 -4.38
C ASP A 45 -0.84 15.49 -4.65
N GLU A 46 -2.06 15.42 -4.11
CA GLU A 46 -2.95 14.28 -4.33
C GLU A 46 -3.36 14.18 -5.81
N ASP A 47 -3.58 15.31 -6.50
CA ASP A 47 -4.00 15.31 -7.90
C ASP A 47 -2.88 14.77 -8.80
N GLU A 48 -1.63 15.10 -8.49
CA GLU A 48 -0.46 14.56 -9.19
C GLU A 48 -0.33 13.05 -8.95
N PHE A 49 -0.61 12.56 -7.74
CA PHE A 49 -0.50 11.15 -7.45
C PHE A 49 -1.61 10.30 -8.03
N PHE A 50 -2.85 10.77 -7.99
CA PHE A 50 -4.00 10.02 -8.50
C PHE A 50 -4.17 10.15 -10.02
N ASN A 51 -3.13 10.61 -10.73
CA ASN A 51 -3.12 10.58 -12.18
C ASN A 51 -3.14 9.12 -12.71
N PRO A 52 -3.65 8.88 -13.94
CA PRO A 52 -3.82 7.52 -14.48
C PRO A 52 -2.52 6.70 -14.58
N GLU A 53 -1.38 7.34 -14.82
CA GLU A 53 -0.09 6.66 -14.93
C GLU A 53 0.38 6.16 -13.56
N ASN A 54 0.32 7.02 -12.55
CA ASN A 54 0.68 6.68 -11.17
C ASN A 54 -0.26 5.62 -10.59
N LEU A 55 -1.56 5.72 -10.85
CA LEU A 55 -2.53 4.69 -10.45
C LEU A 55 -2.19 3.30 -11.02
N LYS A 56 -1.73 3.25 -12.27
CA LYS A 56 -1.29 1.99 -12.88
C LYS A 56 -0.04 1.44 -12.19
N LYS A 57 0.95 2.29 -11.90
CA LYS A 57 2.16 1.88 -11.17
C LYS A 57 1.85 1.38 -9.76
N VAL A 58 0.99 2.09 -9.03
CA VAL A 58 0.49 1.65 -7.71
C VAL A 58 -0.17 0.28 -7.82
N GLN A 59 -1.03 0.08 -8.82
CA GLN A 59 -1.72 -1.18 -9.02
C GLN A 59 -0.72 -2.33 -9.25
N ASP A 60 0.25 -2.13 -10.14
CA ASP A 60 1.26 -3.14 -10.46
C ASP A 60 2.13 -3.49 -9.23
N GLU A 61 2.53 -2.47 -8.46
CA GLU A 61 3.29 -2.62 -7.21
C GLU A 61 2.51 -3.38 -6.13
N LEU A 62 1.23 -3.02 -5.93
CA LEU A 62 0.37 -3.68 -4.95
C LEU A 62 0.10 -5.13 -5.35
N ILE A 63 -0.17 -5.42 -6.63
CA ILE A 63 -0.36 -6.79 -7.11
C ILE A 63 0.89 -7.62 -6.80
N HIS A 64 2.07 -7.11 -7.13
CA HIS A 64 3.33 -7.80 -6.84
C HIS A 64 3.50 -8.03 -5.33
N LEU A 65 3.29 -6.98 -4.53
CA LEU A 65 3.37 -7.06 -3.07
C LEU A 65 2.43 -8.13 -2.50
N ILE A 66 1.21 -8.25 -3.01
CA ILE A 66 0.21 -9.23 -2.54
C ILE A 66 0.61 -10.66 -2.90
N GLN A 67 1.23 -10.85 -4.07
CA GLN A 67 1.66 -12.17 -4.52
C GLN A 67 2.75 -12.80 -3.64
N LEU A 68 3.56 -11.97 -2.98
CA LEU A 68 4.62 -12.42 -2.07
C LEU A 68 4.04 -13.11 -0.83
N LYS A 69 4.61 -14.22 -0.39
CA LYS A 69 3.98 -15.09 0.63
C LYS A 69 4.27 -14.65 2.05
N THR A 70 5.48 -14.16 2.31
CA THR A 70 5.97 -13.87 3.66
C THR A 70 6.16 -12.38 3.85
N LEU A 71 6.09 -11.92 5.11
CA LEU A 71 6.38 -10.53 5.46
C LEU A 71 7.79 -10.13 5.01
N THR A 72 8.79 -10.99 5.22
CA THR A 72 10.16 -10.76 4.81
C THR A 72 10.27 -10.52 3.32
N GLN A 73 9.64 -11.35 2.48
CA GLN A 73 9.64 -11.15 1.02
C GLN A 73 9.03 -9.80 0.64
N LYS A 74 7.94 -9.37 1.31
CA LYS A 74 7.32 -8.06 1.06
C LYS A 74 8.27 -6.91 1.42
N GLN A 75 8.94 -7.01 2.56
CA GLN A 75 9.94 -6.03 3.00
C GLN A 75 11.12 -5.98 2.03
N ASP A 76 11.65 -7.14 1.62
CA ASP A 76 12.75 -7.23 0.65
C ASP A 76 12.36 -6.55 -0.67
N TYR A 77 11.16 -6.84 -1.19
CA TYR A 77 10.64 -6.18 -2.38
C TYR A 77 10.61 -4.65 -2.23
N ILE A 78 10.07 -4.13 -1.13
CA ILE A 78 10.03 -2.69 -0.85
C ILE A 78 11.43 -2.09 -0.85
N GLN A 79 12.42 -2.79 -0.28
CA GLN A 79 13.81 -2.30 -0.25
C GLN A 79 14.46 -2.26 -1.64
N THR A 80 14.05 -3.15 -2.55
CA THR A 80 14.54 -3.19 -3.94
C THR A 80 13.93 -2.13 -4.86
N LEU A 81 12.82 -1.51 -4.46
CA LEU A 81 12.18 -0.43 -5.22
C LEU A 81 13.09 0.81 -5.30
N ASP A 82 13.02 1.53 -6.42
CA ASP A 82 13.59 2.88 -6.51
C ASP A 82 12.80 3.86 -5.63
N GLU A 83 13.41 5.00 -5.32
CA GLU A 83 12.87 5.96 -4.36
C GLU A 83 11.45 6.42 -4.71
N ASP A 84 11.16 6.67 -6.00
CA ASP A 84 9.83 7.09 -6.43
C ASP A 84 8.78 6.00 -6.21
N SER A 85 9.15 4.73 -6.44
CA SER A 85 8.27 3.59 -6.20
C SER A 85 8.06 3.33 -4.71
N LYS A 86 9.11 3.46 -3.88
CA LYS A 86 8.98 3.42 -2.42
C LYS A 86 8.03 4.50 -1.91
N HIS A 87 8.19 5.72 -2.38
CA HIS A 87 7.31 6.83 -2.03
C HIS A 87 5.87 6.56 -2.42
N ARG A 88 5.66 6.04 -3.63
CA ARG A 88 4.34 5.77 -4.17
C ARG A 88 3.62 4.66 -3.41
N ILE A 89 4.27 3.53 -3.17
CA ILE A 89 3.64 2.39 -2.48
C ILE A 89 3.33 2.71 -1.01
N VAL A 90 4.21 3.44 -0.32
CA VAL A 90 3.98 3.89 1.06
C VAL A 90 2.74 4.78 1.12
N ARG A 91 2.64 5.77 0.22
CA ARG A 91 1.49 6.69 0.18
C ARG A 91 0.19 5.96 -0.18
N ALA A 92 0.21 5.07 -1.15
CA ALA A 92 -0.94 4.25 -1.51
C ALA A 92 -1.43 3.42 -0.31
N TYR A 93 -0.50 2.80 0.42
CA TYR A 93 -0.81 2.02 1.61
C TYR A 93 -1.47 2.86 2.71
N PHE A 94 -0.90 4.03 3.06
CA PHE A 94 -1.48 4.91 4.08
C PHE A 94 -2.83 5.50 3.64
N TYR A 95 -3.01 5.77 2.35
CA TYR A 95 -4.28 6.22 1.80
C TYR A 95 -5.38 5.15 1.92
N ILE A 96 -5.05 3.88 1.66
CA ILE A 96 -5.99 2.74 1.87
C ILE A 96 -6.40 2.66 3.33
N ILE A 97 -5.44 2.75 4.26
CA ILE A 97 -5.71 2.70 5.71
C ILE A 97 -6.60 3.86 6.14
N GLU A 98 -6.28 5.08 5.73
CA GLU A 98 -7.06 6.26 6.08
C GLU A 98 -8.51 6.14 5.58
N ASN A 99 -8.69 5.68 4.34
CA ASN A 99 -10.01 5.47 3.77
C ASN A 99 -10.81 4.40 4.52
N ASN A 100 -10.18 3.29 4.91
CA ASN A 100 -10.84 2.27 5.71
C ASN A 100 -11.29 2.82 7.07
N ILE A 101 -10.42 3.54 7.77
CA ILE A 101 -10.75 4.18 9.06
C ILE A 101 -11.92 5.16 8.89
N ARG A 102 -11.90 5.99 7.84
CA ARG A 102 -12.98 6.93 7.53
C ARG A 102 -14.31 6.19 7.23
N ALA A 103 -14.25 5.07 6.51
CA ALA A 103 -15.43 4.28 6.18
C ALA A 103 -16.06 3.63 7.43
N GLN A 104 -15.25 3.08 8.34
CA GLN A 104 -15.73 2.49 9.60
C GLN A 104 -16.38 3.53 10.52
N LYS A 105 -15.80 4.74 10.60
CA LYS A 105 -16.39 5.85 11.37
C LYS A 105 -17.77 6.25 10.83
N LYS A 106 -17.96 6.26 9.51
CA LYS A 106 -19.26 6.57 8.88
C LYS A 106 -20.34 5.52 9.16
N GLN A 107 -19.97 4.26 9.38
CA GLN A 107 -20.92 3.18 9.68
C GLN A 107 -21.35 3.13 11.15
N SER A 108 -20.60 3.78 12.04
CA SER A 108 -20.86 3.79 13.48
C SER A 108 -21.76 4.96 13.93
N HIS A 109 -22.27 5.74 12.98
CA HIS A 109 -23.20 6.87 13.17
C HIS A 109 -24.48 6.64 12.38
#